data_AF-A0A841A9F8-F1
#
_entry.id   AF-A0A841A9F8-F1
#
_cell.length_a   1.000
_cell.length_b   1.000
_cell.length_c   1.000
_cell.angle_alpha   90.00
_cell.angle_beta   90.00
_cell.angle_gamma   90.00
#
_symmetry.space_group_name_H-M   'P 1'
#
loop_
_entity.id
_entity.type
_entity.pdbx_description
1 polymer ?
#
loop_
_entity_poly.entity_id
_entity_poly.type
_entity_poly.pdbx_seq_one_letter_code
_entity_poly.pdbx_strand_id
1 'polypeptide(L)'
;MADRPAALDPEVVRQMLGGATTRSVLDPLTPREREVLAPMAERWSNRAIARRLVVPSRTVEAHTRGIFTKLDLPESEDEHPRVRAILAYLGAAGAA
;
A
#
# COMPACT_ATOMS: atom_id res chain seq x y z
N MET A 1 -2.94 19.78 -31.25
CA MET A 1 -3.89 18.79 -30.72
C MET A 1 -3.15 17.98 -29.67
N ALA A 2 -3.45 18.17 -28.38
CA ALA A 2 -2.86 17.39 -27.30
C ALA A 2 -3.90 16.36 -26.87
N ASP A 3 -3.57 15.08 -27.06
CA ASP A 3 -4.38 13.95 -26.64
C ASP A 3 -4.40 13.93 -25.10
N ARG A 4 -5.54 14.23 -24.49
CA ARG A 4 -5.73 14.01 -23.05
C ARG A 4 -5.81 12.49 -22.87
N PRO A 5 -5.01 11.87 -21.99
CA PRO A 5 -5.31 10.52 -21.58
C PRO A 5 -6.73 10.53 -20.99
N ALA A 6 -7.63 9.74 -21.57
CA ALA A 6 -8.99 9.59 -21.09
C ALA A 6 -8.90 9.24 -19.60
N ALA A 7 -9.31 10.18 -18.74
CA ALA A 7 -9.40 9.92 -17.31
C ALA A 7 -10.49 8.86 -17.15
N LEU A 8 -10.09 7.65 -16.77
CA LEU A 8 -11.01 6.59 -16.41
C LEU A 8 -11.96 7.14 -15.34
N ASP A 9 -13.26 7.02 -15.59
CA ASP A 9 -14.29 7.50 -14.68
C ASP A 9 -14.20 6.73 -13.36
N PRO A 10 -14.03 7.42 -12.22
CA PRO A 10 -13.87 6.78 -10.92
C PRO A 10 -15.06 5.89 -10.54
N GLU A 11 -16.24 6.12 -11.11
CA GLU A 11 -17.42 5.31 -10.84
C GLU A 11 -17.40 3.98 -11.60
N VAL A 12 -16.89 3.99 -12.84
CA VAL A 12 -16.67 2.76 -13.63
C VAL A 12 -15.61 1.89 -12.96
N VAL A 13 -14.56 2.51 -12.42
CA VAL A 13 -13.52 1.81 -11.63
C VAL A 13 -14.12 1.15 -10.40
N ARG A 14 -14.99 1.85 -9.65
CA ARG A 14 -15.67 1.27 -8.47
C ARG A 14 -16.58 0.11 -8.84
N GLN A 15 -17.30 0.20 -9.94
CA GLN A 15 -18.22 -0.87 -10.37
C GLN A 15 -17.47 -2.13 -10.84
N MET A 16 -16.31 -1.97 -11.48
CA MET A 16 -15.43 -3.09 -11.82
C MET A 16 -14.78 -3.73 -10.58
N LEU A 17 -14.47 -2.93 -9.55
CA LEU A 17 -13.90 -3.41 -8.28
C LEU A 17 -14.96 -4.01 -7.32
N GLY A 18 -16.23 -3.60 -7.44
CA GLY A 18 -17.33 -4.03 -6.55
C GLY A 18 -18.04 -5.32 -6.95
N GLY A 19 -17.77 -5.87 -8.14
CA GLY A 19 -18.47 -7.05 -8.68
C GLY A 19 -17.81 -8.41 -8.40
N ALA A 20 -16.56 -8.42 -7.94
CA ALA A 20 -15.92 -9.63 -7.46
C ALA A 20 -15.80 -9.56 -5.94
N THR A 21 -16.05 -10.68 -5.27
CA THR A 21 -15.40 -11.01 -4.00
C THR A 21 -13.88 -11.02 -4.25
N THR A 22 -13.34 -9.83 -4.49
CA THR A 22 -11.99 -9.59 -4.99
C THR A 22 -11.10 -9.70 -3.78
N ARG A 23 -10.26 -10.72 -3.78
CA ARG A 23 -9.12 -10.84 -2.87
C ARG A 23 -8.51 -9.45 -2.68
N SER A 24 -8.55 -8.92 -1.46
CA SER A 24 -8.06 -7.57 -1.18
C SER A 24 -6.60 -7.51 -1.64
N VAL A 25 -6.16 -6.40 -2.21
CA VAL A 25 -4.73 -6.19 -2.57
C VAL A 25 -3.81 -6.43 -1.35
N LEU A 26 -4.36 -6.34 -0.14
CA LEU A 26 -3.65 -6.58 1.12
C LEU A 26 -3.71 -8.03 1.63
N ASP A 27 -4.44 -8.93 0.97
CA ASP A 27 -4.55 -10.35 1.37
C ASP A 27 -3.23 -11.12 1.43
N PRO A 28 -2.23 -10.85 0.58
CA PRO A 28 -0.91 -11.47 0.72
C PRO A 28 -0.16 -11.06 1.99
N LEU A 29 -0.53 -9.94 2.62
CA LEU A 29 0.16 -9.40 3.78
C LEU A 29 -0.22 -10.14 5.06
N THR A 30 0.80 -10.46 5.86
CA THR A 30 0.65 -10.98 7.22
C THR A 30 0.05 -9.90 8.15
N PRO A 31 -0.52 -10.31 9.30
CA PRO A 31 -1.03 -9.35 10.28
C PRO A 31 0.01 -8.31 10.69
N ARG A 32 1.26 -8.74 10.93
CA ARG A 32 2.34 -7.84 11.36
C ARG A 32 2.76 -6.84 10.28
N GLU A 33 2.70 -7.24 9.02
CA GLU A 33 2.94 -6.34 7.88
C GLU A 33 1.82 -5.30 7.75
N ARG A 34 0.56 -5.68 7.96
CA ARG A 34 -0.57 -4.73 7.99
C ARG A 34 -0.44 -3.72 9.14
N GLU A 35 -0.02 -4.18 10.32
CA GLU A 35 0.25 -3.31 11.47
C GLU A 35 1.39 -2.30 11.22
N VAL A 36 2.36 -2.64 10.37
CA VAL A 36 3.42 -1.71 9.92
C VAL A 36 2.88 -0.75 8.86
N LEU A 37 2.01 -1.22 7.97
CA LEU A 37 1.48 -0.45 6.85
C LEU A 37 0.48 0.65 7.29
N ALA A 38 -0.29 0.42 8.34
CA ALA A 38 -1.22 1.42 8.88
C ALA A 38 -0.53 2.75 9.30
N PRO A 39 0.46 2.76 10.22
CA PRO A 39 1.18 3.97 10.58
C PRO A 39 2.10 4.48 9.45
N MET A 40 2.49 3.60 8.52
CA MET A 40 3.18 4.02 7.30
C MET A 40 2.32 4.97 6.45
N ALA A 41 1.02 4.67 6.33
CA ALA A 41 0.03 5.51 5.63
C ALA A 41 -0.26 6.83 6.37
N GLU A 42 -0.14 6.85 7.69
CA GLU A 42 -0.17 8.07 8.51
C GLU A 42 1.12 8.93 8.38
N ARG A 43 2.04 8.57 7.47
CA ARG A 43 3.32 9.26 7.20
C ARG A 43 4.38 9.14 8.30
N TRP A 44 4.25 8.18 9.22
CA TRP A 44 5.28 7.96 10.25
C TRP A 44 6.56 7.33 9.68
N SER A 45 7.74 7.82 10.08
CA SER A 45 9.02 7.22 9.68
C SER A 45 9.22 5.81 10.27
N ASN A 46 10.11 5.00 9.68
CA ASN A 46 10.40 3.65 10.20
C ASN A 46 10.83 3.67 11.67
N ARG A 47 11.59 4.69 12.09
CA ARG A 47 12.00 4.88 13.49
C ARG A 47 10.82 5.20 14.40
N ALA A 48 9.84 5.98 13.93
CA ALA A 48 8.62 6.26 14.68
C ALA A 48 7.72 5.03 14.80
N ILE A 49 7.56 4.29 13.69
CA ILE A 49 6.83 3.01 13.66
C ILE A 49 7.47 2.00 14.61
N ALA A 50 8.81 1.88 14.59
CA ALA A 50 9.56 0.99 15.46
C ALA A 50 9.30 1.28 16.95
N ARG A 51 9.31 2.57 17.34
CA ARG A 51 8.96 2.98 18.71
C ARG A 51 7.52 2.64 19.06
N ARG A 52 6.56 2.89 18.15
CA ARG A 52 5.14 2.61 18.37
C ARG A 52 4.85 1.13 18.54
N LEU A 53 5.50 0.30 17.73
CA LEU A 53 5.33 -1.16 17.72
C LEU A 53 6.26 -1.87 18.71
N VAL A 54 7.09 -1.13 19.45
CA VAL A 54 8.08 -1.61 20.42
C VAL A 54 8.98 -2.71 19.83
N VAL A 55 9.55 -2.42 18.65
CA VAL A 55 10.48 -3.33 17.94
C VAL A 55 11.71 -2.57 17.44
N PRO A 56 12.81 -3.27 17.11
CA PRO A 56 13.96 -2.66 16.44
C PRO A 56 13.59 -2.05 15.08
N SER A 57 14.26 -0.95 14.69
CA SER A 57 14.05 -0.31 13.38
C SER A 57 14.33 -1.25 12.20
N ARG A 58 15.35 -2.10 12.34
CA ARG A 58 15.70 -3.15 11.37
C ARG A 58 14.54 -4.13 11.13
N THR A 59 13.74 -4.41 12.15
CA THR A 59 12.56 -5.28 12.03
C THR A 59 11.48 -4.61 11.18
N VAL A 60 11.26 -3.30 11.38
CA VAL A 60 10.32 -2.53 10.54
C VAL A 60 10.80 -2.47 9.09
N GLU A 61 12.10 -2.30 8.85
CA GLU A 61 12.69 -2.35 7.51
C GLU A 61 12.49 -3.72 6.84
N ALA A 62 12.68 -4.81 7.58
CA ALA A 62 12.44 -6.16 7.10
C ALA A 62 10.96 -6.38 6.72
N HIS A 63 10.02 -5.94 7.56
CA HIS A 63 8.59 -5.98 7.23
C HIS A 63 8.25 -5.09 6.03
N THR A 64 8.86 -3.91 5.92
CA THR A 64 8.66 -3.00 4.78
C THR A 64 9.10 -3.63 3.47
N ARG A 65 10.26 -4.30 3.45
CA ARG A 65 10.73 -5.07 2.29
C ARG A 65 9.78 -6.22 1.97
N GLY A 66 9.36 -6.98 2.99
CA GLY A 66 8.38 -8.05 2.83
C GLY A 66 7.06 -7.58 2.22
N ILE A 67 6.55 -6.42 2.66
CA ILE A 67 5.37 -5.77 2.07
C ILE A 67 5.60 -5.49 0.59
N PHE A 68 6.71 -4.85 0.23
CA PHE A 68 6.98 -4.50 -1.18
C PHE A 68 7.10 -5.75 -2.06
N THR A 69 7.76 -6.79 -1.58
CA THR A 69 7.84 -8.07 -2.30
C THR A 69 6.47 -8.71 -2.46
N LYS A 70 5.64 -8.74 -1.41
CA LYS A 70 4.31 -9.38 -1.45
C LYS A 70 3.28 -8.62 -2.27
N LEU A 71 3.43 -7.30 -2.38
CA LEU A 71 2.60 -6.44 -3.20
C LEU A 71 3.15 -6.27 -4.62
N ASP A 72 4.24 -6.97 -4.97
CA ASP A 72 4.91 -6.86 -6.27
C ASP A 72 5.26 -5.41 -6.65
N LEU A 73 5.90 -4.71 -5.70
CA LEU A 73 6.30 -3.30 -5.81
C LEU A 73 7.82 -3.21 -6.00
N PRO A 74 8.34 -3.41 -7.24
CA PRO A 74 9.75 -3.24 -7.52
C PRO A 74 10.20 -1.79 -7.30
N GLU A 75 11.50 -1.62 -7.06
CA GLU A 75 12.11 -0.29 -7.10
C GLU A 75 11.96 0.31 -8.50
N SER A 76 11.61 1.58 -8.55
CA SER A 76 11.47 2.38 -9.77
C SER A 76 12.21 3.70 -9.54
N GLU A 77 12.77 4.27 -10.60
CA GLU A 77 13.44 5.57 -10.52
C GLU A 77 12.44 6.71 -10.29
N ASP A 78 11.24 6.60 -10.87
CA ASP A 78 10.21 7.64 -10.81
C ASP A 78 9.26 7.47 -9.61
N GLU A 79 9.13 6.26 -9.08
CA GLU A 79 8.12 5.92 -8.08
C GLU A 79 8.72 5.23 -6.86
N HIS A 80 8.47 5.81 -5.68
CA HIS A 80 8.92 5.20 -4.44
C HIS A 80 7.96 4.05 -4.02
N PRO A 81 8.44 2.80 -3.80
CA PRO A 81 7.59 1.64 -3.47
C PRO A 81 6.70 1.85 -2.24
N ARG A 82 7.22 2.56 -1.23
CA ARG A 82 6.46 3.02 -0.06
C ARG A 82 5.18 3.78 -0.42
N VAL A 83 5.25 4.72 -1.36
CA VAL A 83 4.07 5.52 -1.76
C VAL A 83 3.05 4.62 -2.43
N ARG A 84 3.49 3.73 -3.33
CA ARG A 84 2.60 2.74 -3.98
C ARG A 84 1.94 1.80 -2.96
N ALA A 85 2.69 1.33 -1.95
CA ALA A 85 2.16 0.50 -0.87
C ALA A 85 1.11 1.25 -0.03
N ILE A 86 1.35 2.53 0.28
CA ILE A 86 0.40 3.38 1.00
C ILE A 86 -0.87 3.60 0.17
N LEU A 87 -0.75 3.90 -1.12
CA LEU A 87 -1.90 4.09 -2.01
C LEU A 87 -2.74 2.81 -2.14
N ALA A 88 -2.08 1.66 -2.25
CA ALA A 88 -2.75 0.36 -2.22
C ALA A 88 -3.51 0.14 -0.90
N TYR A 89 -2.91 0.50 0.23
CA TYR A 89 -3.56 0.41 1.54
C TYR A 89 -4.78 1.33 1.66
N LEU A 90 -4.65 2.61 1.26
CA LEU A 90 -5.75 3.58 1.33
C LEU A 90 -6.89 3.25 0.37
N GLY A 91 -6.57 2.76 -0.83
CA GLY A 91 -7.58 2.28 -1.79
C GLY A 91 -8.37 1.08 -1.25
N ALA A 92 -7.70 0.15 -0.58
CA ALA A 92 -8.36 -0.99 0.07
C ALA A 92 -9.16 -0.59 1.33
N ALA A 93 -8.67 0.36 2.13
CA ALA A 93 -9.33 0.83 3.34
C ALA A 93 -10.55 1.71 3.05
N GLY A 94 -10.56 2.47 1.95
CA GLY A 94 -11.72 3.26 1.51
C GLY A 94 -12.75 2.46 0.71
N ALA A 95 -12.44 1.21 0.34
CA ALA A 95 -13.34 0.28 -0.34
C ALA A 95 -14.06 -0.69 0.64
N ALA A 96 -13.76 -0.60 1.94
CA ALA A 96 -14.37 -1.36 3.02
C ALA A 96 -15.39 -0.49 3.78
#